data_AF-A0A382JXK9-F1
#
_entry.id   AF-A0A382JXK9-F1
#
_cell.length_a   1.000
_cell.length_b   1.000
_cell.length_c   1.000
_cell.angle_alpha   90.00
_cell.angle_beta   90.00
_cell.angle_gamma   90.00
#
_symmetry.space_group_name_H-M   'P 1'
#
loop_
_entity.id
_entity.type
_entity.pdbx_description
1 polymer ?
#
loop_
_entity_poly.entity_id
_entity_poly.type
_entity_poly.pdbx_seq_one_letter_code
_entity_poly.pdbx_strand_id
1 'polypeptide(L)'
;KETLYRWAENLGDNHNAAWKSFMNIGLGRRANSPQEADALSMRRSNDVFHMNRDRILNNALSSINKTSKAKARKPLALSGAEHFQEMLEWLSTNHQKGMLTPHDVTVGTEIGRIMTGGNCPSGTIFTEQDILDAERSSFITLAQTQETQARIVSMLDNGITLRN
;
A
#
# COMPACT_ATOMS: atom_id res chain seq x y z
N LYS A 1 -4.06 2.51 1.22
CA LYS A 1 -5.40 2.78 0.65
C LYS A 1 -5.36 3.07 -0.84
N GLU A 2 -4.47 3.95 -1.32
CA GLU A 2 -4.43 4.32 -2.75
C GLU A 2 -4.18 3.12 -3.66
N THR A 3 -3.22 2.27 -3.32
CA THR A 3 -2.91 1.05 -4.06
C THR A 3 -4.11 0.10 -4.12
N LEU A 4 -4.86 -0.01 -3.02
CA LEU A 4 -6.08 -0.84 -2.95
C LEU A 4 -7.16 -0.33 -3.90
N TYR A 5 -7.46 0.97 -3.86
CA TYR A 5 -8.42 1.57 -4.79
C TYR A 5 -8.03 1.37 -6.25
N ARG A 6 -6.75 1.57 -6.59
CA ARG A 6 -6.26 1.43 -7.97
C ARG A 6 -6.33 -0.01 -8.45
N TRP A 7 -5.95 -0.97 -7.62
CA TRP A 7 -6.09 -2.38 -7.97
C TRP A 7 -7.55 -2.82 -8.08
N ALA A 8 -8.43 -2.33 -7.20
CA ALA A 8 -9.86 -2.61 -7.27
C ALA A 8 -10.48 -2.06 -8.56
N GLU A 9 -10.11 -0.83 -8.96
CA GLU A 9 -10.52 -0.21 -10.22
C GLU A 9 -10.00 -0.98 -11.45
N ASN A 10 -8.77 -1.49 -11.40
CA ASN A 10 -8.15 -2.20 -12.53
C ASN A 10 -8.59 -3.65 -12.69
N LEU A 11 -8.82 -4.38 -11.59
CA LEU A 11 -9.16 -5.81 -11.62
C LEU A 11 -10.65 -6.09 -11.52
N GLY A 12 -11.43 -5.18 -10.92
CA GLY A 12 -12.85 -5.41 -10.62
C GLY A 12 -13.11 -6.45 -9.52
N ASP A 13 -12.06 -6.97 -8.87
CA ASP A 13 -12.13 -7.93 -7.78
C ASP A 13 -11.35 -7.42 -6.57
N ASN A 14 -12.06 -7.21 -5.46
CA ASN A 14 -11.51 -6.68 -4.22
C ASN A 14 -10.61 -7.67 -3.49
N HIS A 15 -10.83 -8.98 -3.65
CA HIS A 15 -9.99 -10.00 -3.04
C HIS A 15 -8.60 -9.97 -3.67
N ASN A 16 -8.51 -10.13 -5.00
CA ASN A 16 -7.23 -10.04 -5.71
C ASN A 16 -6.56 -8.66 -5.56
N ALA A 17 -7.34 -7.58 -5.49
CA ALA A 17 -6.81 -6.25 -5.26
C ALA A 17 -6.13 -6.09 -3.89
N ALA A 18 -6.72 -6.65 -2.83
CA ALA A 18 -6.13 -6.65 -1.50
C ALA A 18 -4.82 -7.43 -1.47
N TRP A 19 -4.76 -8.62 -2.10
CA TRP A 19 -3.53 -9.42 -2.16
C TRP A 19 -2.40 -8.71 -2.90
N LYS A 20 -2.67 -8.16 -4.09
CA LYS A 20 -1.64 -7.42 -4.84
C LYS A 20 -1.19 -6.15 -4.13
N SER A 21 -2.11 -5.45 -3.45
CA SER A 21 -1.77 -4.27 -2.65
C SER A 21 -0.88 -4.64 -1.47
N PHE A 22 -1.22 -5.72 -0.76
CA PHE A 22 -0.43 -6.28 0.33
C PHE A 22 0.99 -6.63 -0.15
N MET A 23 1.13 -7.35 -1.25
CA MET A 23 2.45 -7.72 -1.80
C MET A 23 3.25 -6.52 -2.29
N ASN A 24 2.62 -5.54 -2.93
CA ASN A 24 3.30 -4.34 -3.41
C ASN A 24 3.85 -3.50 -2.25
N ILE A 25 3.04 -3.28 -1.21
CA ILE A 25 3.41 -2.46 -0.06
C ILE A 25 4.36 -3.22 0.86
N GLY A 26 4.03 -4.46 1.22
CA GLY A 26 4.80 -5.29 2.15
C GLY A 26 6.22 -5.59 1.67
N LEU A 27 6.44 -5.80 0.37
CA LEU A 27 7.78 -5.99 -0.20
C LEU A 27 8.48 -4.67 -0.57
N GLY A 28 7.83 -3.52 -0.39
CA GLY A 28 8.37 -2.22 -0.81
C GLY A 28 8.70 -2.16 -2.31
N ARG A 29 7.82 -2.73 -3.16
CA ARG A 29 8.03 -2.74 -4.63
C ARG A 29 8.10 -1.31 -5.16
N ARG A 30 9.13 -1.03 -5.96
CA ARG A 30 9.34 0.26 -6.62
C ARG A 30 9.23 0.06 -8.13
N ALA A 31 8.62 1.02 -8.83
CA ALA A 31 8.64 1.09 -10.29
C ALA A 31 9.79 1.99 -10.73
N ASN A 32 10.65 1.50 -11.62
CA ASN A 32 11.74 2.28 -12.22
C ASN A 32 11.34 2.90 -13.57
N SER A 33 10.23 2.44 -14.16
CA SER A 33 9.70 2.96 -15.42
C SER A 33 8.18 3.14 -15.37
N PRO A 34 7.60 3.98 -16.25
CA PRO A 34 6.15 4.11 -16.39
C PRO A 34 5.45 2.79 -16.70
N GLN A 35 6.08 1.93 -17.51
CA GLN A 35 5.55 0.62 -17.88
C GLN A 35 5.53 -0.33 -16.67
N GLU A 36 6.56 -0.29 -15.82
CA GLU A 36 6.55 -1.02 -14.55
C GLU A 36 5.49 -0.45 -13.58
N ALA A 37 5.31 0.87 -13.57
CA ALA A 37 4.30 1.53 -12.75
C ALA A 37 2.87 1.12 -13.18
N ASP A 38 2.63 0.92 -14.47
CA ASP A 38 1.37 0.35 -14.99
C ASP A 38 1.14 -1.06 -14.46
N ALA A 39 2.17 -1.93 -14.53
CA ALA A 39 2.09 -3.30 -14.04
C ALA A 39 1.80 -3.38 -12.52
N LEU A 40 2.22 -2.37 -11.76
CA LEU A 40 1.98 -2.26 -10.31
C LEU A 40 0.71 -1.49 -9.94
N SER A 41 -0.11 -1.07 -10.91
CA SER A 41 -1.28 -0.19 -10.71
C SER A 41 -0.93 1.13 -10.00
N MET A 42 0.28 1.65 -10.21
CA MET A 42 0.73 2.93 -9.65
C MET A 42 0.40 4.12 -10.55
N ARG A 43 0.05 3.88 -11.81
CA ARG A 43 -0.38 4.91 -12.77
C ARG A 43 -1.84 4.69 -13.14
N ARG A 44 -2.59 5.78 -13.34
CA ARG A 44 -3.95 5.77 -13.86
C ARG A 44 -3.95 5.92 -15.39
N SER A 45 -5.03 5.51 -16.03
CA SER A 45 -5.21 5.62 -17.48
C SER A 45 -5.13 7.07 -18.00
N ASN A 46 -5.45 8.06 -17.16
CA ASN A 46 -5.39 9.48 -17.50
C ASN A 46 -4.04 10.15 -17.16
N ASP A 47 -3.11 9.45 -16.52
CA ASP A 47 -1.79 10.01 -16.19
C ASP A 47 -0.90 10.03 -17.42
N VAL A 48 -0.21 11.15 -17.65
CA VAL A 48 0.64 11.36 -18.83
C VAL A 48 2.11 11.24 -18.45
N PHE A 49 2.86 10.45 -19.22
CA PHE A 49 4.31 10.37 -19.09
C PHE A 49 5.01 11.38 -20.00
N HIS A 50 6.02 12.06 -19.45
CA HIS A 50 6.89 12.98 -20.19
C HIS A 50 8.35 12.59 -20.00
N MET A 51 9.03 12.30 -21.11
CA MET A 51 10.45 11.95 -21.10
C MET A 51 11.35 13.15 -20.80
N ASN A 52 11.01 14.33 -21.31
CA ASN A 52 11.79 15.54 -21.09
C ASN A 52 11.35 16.24 -19.79
N ARG A 53 12.28 16.27 -18.81
CA ARG A 53 12.06 16.88 -17.49
C ARG A 53 11.72 18.36 -17.57
N ASP A 54 12.32 19.11 -18.49
CA ASP A 54 12.14 20.56 -18.62
C ASP A 54 10.72 20.94 -19.03
N ARG A 55 9.98 19.99 -19.65
CA ARG A 55 8.60 20.21 -20.08
C ARG A 55 7.56 19.91 -19.00
N ILE A 56 7.94 19.22 -17.91
CA ILE A 56 6.99 18.75 -16.88
C ILE A 56 6.22 19.93 -16.27
N LEU A 57 6.92 20.99 -15.89
CA LEU A 57 6.29 22.16 -15.25
C LEU A 57 5.30 22.85 -16.19
N ASN A 58 5.72 23.13 -17.43
CA ASN A 58 4.87 23.81 -18.41
C ASN A 58 3.63 22.99 -18.78
N ASN A 59 3.78 21.66 -18.88
CA ASN A 59 2.66 20.76 -19.14
C ASN A 59 1.70 20.68 -17.94
N ALA A 60 2.24 20.68 -16.71
CA ALA A 60 1.44 20.71 -15.49
C ALA A 60 0.62 22.01 -15.40
N LEU A 61 1.25 23.17 -15.63
CA LEU A 61 0.57 24.48 -15.66
C LEU A 61 -0.54 24.54 -16.71
N SER A 62 -0.27 24.01 -17.91
CA SER A 62 -1.24 23.95 -19.01
C SER A 62 -2.43 23.05 -18.70
N SER A 63 -2.27 22.10 -17.78
CA SER A 63 -3.31 21.12 -17.42
C SER A 63 -4.24 21.60 -16.30
N ILE A 64 -3.86 22.65 -15.55
CA ILE A 64 -4.64 23.17 -14.40
C ILE A 64 -6.08 23.46 -14.78
N ASN A 65 -6.30 24.13 -15.92
CA ASN A 65 -7.65 24.51 -16.38
C ASN A 65 -8.52 23.31 -16.79
N LYS A 66 -7.91 22.14 -17.04
CA LYS A 66 -8.59 20.90 -17.42
C LYS A 66 -8.83 19.98 -16.22
N THR A 67 -8.19 20.27 -15.08
CA THR A 67 -8.30 19.44 -13.88
C THR A 67 -9.61 19.74 -13.15
N SER A 68 -10.42 18.71 -12.92
CA SER A 68 -11.61 18.81 -12.07
C SER A 68 -11.26 18.48 -10.62
N LYS A 69 -12.07 18.98 -9.67
CA LYS A 69 -11.95 18.58 -8.27
C LYS A 69 -12.08 17.06 -8.15
N ALA A 70 -11.22 16.47 -7.32
CA ALA A 70 -11.32 15.06 -6.99
C ALA A 70 -12.72 14.75 -6.42
N LYS A 71 -13.35 13.70 -6.93
CA LYS A 71 -14.64 13.21 -6.43
C LYS A 71 -14.41 12.44 -5.13
N ALA A 72 -15.41 12.46 -4.26
CA ALA A 72 -15.40 11.59 -3.08
C ALA A 72 -15.25 10.12 -3.52
N ARG A 73 -14.34 9.40 -2.86
CA ARG A 73 -14.12 7.98 -3.17
C ARG A 73 -15.36 7.18 -2.79
N LYS A 74 -15.66 6.17 -3.59
CA LYS A 74 -16.73 5.22 -3.27
C LYS A 74 -16.28 4.32 -2.11
N PRO A 75 -17.20 3.89 -1.24
CA PRO A 75 -16.91 2.84 -0.27
C PRO A 75 -16.44 1.55 -0.95
N LEU A 76 -15.57 0.79 -0.30
CA LEU A 76 -15.06 -0.49 -0.78
C LEU A 76 -15.58 -1.63 0.09
N ALA A 77 -15.99 -2.72 -0.54
CA ALA A 77 -16.27 -3.97 0.15
C ALA A 77 -14.96 -4.74 0.34
N LEU A 78 -14.50 -4.88 1.58
CA LEU A 78 -13.23 -5.54 1.88
C LEU A 78 -13.37 -7.07 1.89
N SER A 79 -12.25 -7.77 1.71
CA SER A 79 -12.21 -9.23 1.58
C SER A 79 -12.45 -9.98 2.89
N GLY A 80 -12.31 -9.32 4.05
CA GLY A 80 -12.62 -9.86 5.37
C GLY A 80 -11.58 -10.82 5.97
N ALA A 81 -12.01 -11.50 7.04
CA ALA A 81 -11.18 -12.28 7.95
C ALA A 81 -10.50 -13.51 7.34
N GLU A 82 -11.16 -14.22 6.42
CA GLU A 82 -10.56 -15.41 5.78
C GLU A 82 -9.29 -15.01 5.01
N HIS A 83 -9.38 -13.97 4.21
CA HIS A 83 -8.24 -13.46 3.45
C HIS A 83 -7.16 -12.83 4.35
N PHE A 84 -7.56 -12.26 5.49
CA PHE A 84 -6.60 -11.79 6.49
C PHE A 84 -5.77 -12.96 7.04
N GLN A 85 -6.42 -14.08 7.35
CA GLN A 85 -5.75 -15.28 7.86
C GLN A 85 -4.78 -15.87 6.82
N GLU A 86 -5.16 -15.90 5.55
CA GLU A 86 -4.27 -16.32 4.45
C GLU A 86 -3.00 -15.45 4.36
N MET A 87 -3.12 -14.13 4.54
CA MET A 87 -1.95 -13.23 4.58
C MET A 87 -1.06 -13.50 5.80
N LEU A 88 -1.64 -13.81 6.96
CA LEU A 88 -0.88 -14.17 8.16
C LEU A 88 -0.14 -15.51 7.99
N GLU A 89 -0.77 -16.49 7.35
CA GLU A 89 -0.15 -17.77 7.00
C GLU A 89 0.99 -17.60 6.01
N TRP A 90 0.83 -16.71 5.03
CA TRP A 90 1.90 -16.35 4.11
C TRP A 90 3.08 -15.71 4.85
N LEU A 91 2.83 -14.76 5.76
CA LEU A 91 3.88 -14.12 6.56
C LEU A 91 4.62 -15.14 7.44
N SER A 92 3.90 -15.99 8.15
CA SER A 92 4.50 -17.00 9.04
C SER A 92 5.34 -18.01 8.25
N THR A 93 4.84 -18.46 7.10
CA THR A 93 5.57 -19.38 6.21
C THR A 93 6.86 -18.75 5.69
N ASN A 94 6.82 -17.48 5.27
CA ASN A 94 8.01 -16.79 4.75
C ASN A 94 9.00 -16.41 5.85
N HIS A 95 8.52 -16.18 7.08
CA HIS A 95 9.39 -16.03 8.25
C HIS A 95 10.12 -17.34 8.58
N GLN A 96 9.42 -18.47 8.60
CA GLN A 96 10.03 -19.80 8.81
C GLN A 96 11.07 -20.15 7.75
N LYS A 97 10.88 -19.69 6.50
CA LYS A 97 11.85 -19.82 5.41
C LYS A 97 13.05 -18.86 5.53
N GLY A 98 13.10 -18.02 6.56
CA GLY A 98 14.16 -17.02 6.76
C GLY A 98 14.11 -15.84 5.79
N MET A 99 13.00 -15.66 5.05
CA MET A 99 12.85 -14.56 4.10
C MET A 99 12.39 -13.25 4.77
N LEU A 100 11.70 -13.35 5.91
CA LEU A 100 11.18 -12.23 6.67
C LEU A 100 11.76 -12.21 8.09
N THR A 101 12.04 -11.02 8.60
CA THR A 101 12.38 -10.82 10.02
C THR A 101 11.14 -10.84 10.90
N PRO A 102 11.27 -11.02 12.24
CA PRO A 102 10.14 -10.90 13.15
C PRO A 102 9.39 -9.56 13.00
N HIS A 103 10.11 -8.44 12.84
CA HIS A 103 9.46 -7.15 12.68
C HIS A 103 8.75 -7.01 11.32
N ASP A 104 9.27 -7.62 10.24
CA ASP A 104 8.58 -7.62 8.95
C ASP A 104 7.24 -8.36 9.03
N VAL A 105 7.13 -9.40 9.87
CA VAL A 105 5.85 -10.06 10.17
C VAL A 105 4.90 -9.09 10.90
N THR A 106 5.37 -8.38 11.92
CA THR A 106 4.56 -7.39 12.64
C THR A 106 4.01 -6.31 11.72
N VAL A 107 4.88 -5.73 10.88
CA VAL A 107 4.48 -4.71 9.89
C VAL A 107 3.53 -5.31 8.85
N GLY A 108 3.83 -6.51 8.35
CA GLY A 108 2.99 -7.24 7.40
C GLY A 108 1.58 -7.51 7.94
N THR A 109 1.47 -7.91 9.21
CA THR A 109 0.18 -8.13 9.88
C THR A 109 -0.68 -6.86 9.88
N GLU A 110 -0.10 -5.71 10.20
CA GLU A 110 -0.82 -4.43 10.15
C GLU A 110 -1.24 -4.05 8.73
N ILE A 111 -0.37 -4.25 7.73
CA ILE A 111 -0.73 -4.01 6.32
C ILE A 111 -1.88 -4.92 5.90
N GLY A 112 -1.81 -6.21 6.25
CA GLY A 112 -2.87 -7.18 5.97
C GLY A 112 -4.20 -6.73 6.57
N ARG A 113 -4.19 -6.32 7.84
CA ARG A 113 -5.37 -5.81 8.57
C ARG A 113 -6.03 -4.65 7.84
N ILE A 114 -5.26 -3.69 7.34
CA ILE A 114 -5.78 -2.53 6.60
C ILE A 114 -6.35 -2.96 5.24
N MET A 115 -5.70 -3.86 4.51
CA MET A 115 -6.13 -4.26 3.16
C MET A 115 -7.38 -5.14 3.17
N THR A 116 -7.56 -5.97 4.20
CA THR A 116 -8.67 -6.94 4.27
C THR A 116 -9.82 -6.49 5.18
N GLY A 117 -9.59 -5.50 6.05
CA GLY A 117 -10.53 -5.14 7.11
C GLY A 117 -10.33 -5.95 8.40
N GLY A 118 -9.26 -6.74 8.48
CA GLY A 118 -8.92 -7.53 9.67
C GLY A 118 -9.95 -8.63 9.93
N ASN A 119 -10.56 -8.63 11.11
CA ASN A 119 -11.48 -9.68 11.55
C ASN A 119 -12.94 -9.47 11.11
N CYS A 120 -13.21 -8.49 10.24
CA CYS A 120 -14.56 -8.26 9.74
C CYS A 120 -15.03 -9.37 8.77
N PRO A 121 -16.34 -9.65 8.69
CA PRO A 121 -16.88 -10.54 7.66
C PRO A 121 -16.52 -10.06 6.24
N SER A 122 -16.38 -11.00 5.31
CA SER A 122 -16.17 -10.68 3.90
C SER A 122 -17.35 -9.87 3.34
N GLY A 123 -17.05 -8.87 2.52
CA GLY A 123 -18.05 -7.97 1.94
C GLY A 123 -18.45 -6.79 2.83
N THR A 124 -17.84 -6.64 4.02
CA THR A 124 -18.07 -5.47 4.87
C THR A 124 -17.63 -4.20 4.13
N ILE A 125 -18.53 -3.22 4.09
CA ILE A 125 -18.33 -1.96 3.37
C ILE A 125 -17.58 -0.98 4.28
N PHE A 126 -16.40 -0.54 3.83
CA PHE A 126 -15.61 0.49 4.50
C PHE A 126 -15.63 1.77 3.68
N THR A 127 -15.80 2.90 4.35
CA THR A 127 -15.60 4.22 3.76
C THR A 127 -14.10 4.52 3.63
N GLU A 128 -13.76 5.56 2.85
CA GLU A 128 -12.37 6.03 2.78
C GLU A 128 -11.84 6.45 4.15
N GLN A 129 -12.71 7.03 4.99
CA GLN A 129 -12.35 7.49 6.32
C GLN A 129 -12.03 6.31 7.25
N ASP A 130 -12.80 5.22 7.18
CA ASP A 130 -12.55 4.02 8.00
C ASP A 130 -11.17 3.41 7.68
N ILE A 131 -10.81 3.35 6.38
CA ILE A 131 -9.49 2.87 5.95
C ILE A 131 -8.39 3.83 6.42
N LEU A 132 -8.61 5.15 6.33
CA LEU A 132 -7.67 6.16 6.82
C LEU A 132 -7.42 6.06 8.33
N ASP A 133 -8.46 5.82 9.12
CA ASP A 133 -8.34 5.68 10.57
C ASP A 133 -7.64 4.37 10.94
N ALA A 134 -7.88 3.29 10.19
CA ALA A 134 -7.12 2.06 10.30
C ALA A 134 -5.63 2.26 9.96
N GLU A 135 -5.31 2.97 8.88
CA GLU A 135 -3.93 3.31 8.51
C GLU A 135 -3.24 4.14 9.58
N ARG A 136 -3.92 5.17 10.08
CA ARG A 136 -3.39 6.07 11.11
C ARG A 136 -3.11 5.32 12.41
N SER A 137 -4.04 4.47 12.86
CA SER A 137 -3.85 3.67 14.07
C SER A 137 -2.66 2.72 13.94
N SER A 138 -2.56 1.96 12.85
CA SER A 138 -1.42 1.07 12.60
C SER A 138 -0.10 1.83 12.51
N PHE A 139 -0.08 2.98 11.83
CA PHE A 139 1.14 3.79 11.73
C PHE A 139 1.64 4.26 13.10
N ILE A 140 0.75 4.77 13.96
CA ILE A 140 1.12 5.22 15.31
C ILE A 140 1.65 4.04 16.13
N THR A 141 0.98 2.89 16.08
CA THR A 141 1.42 1.67 16.78
C THR A 141 2.81 1.23 16.33
N LEU A 142 3.05 1.16 15.01
CA LEU A 142 4.36 0.74 14.47
C LEU A 142 5.45 1.75 14.80
N ALA A 143 5.18 3.05 14.73
CA ALA A 143 6.15 4.10 15.06
C ALA A 143 6.61 4.05 16.53
N GLN A 144 5.80 3.51 17.44
CA GLN A 144 6.15 3.33 18.84
C GLN A 144 7.02 2.10 19.12
N THR A 145 7.17 1.19 18.15
CA THR A 145 8.00 -0.01 18.33
C THR A 145 9.49 0.33 18.38
N GLN A 146 10.24 -0.39 19.21
CA GLN A 146 11.68 -0.19 19.35
C GLN A 146 12.40 -0.53 18.04
N GLU A 147 11.90 -1.53 17.32
CA GLU A 147 12.46 -1.99 16.05
C GLU A 147 12.34 -0.93 14.95
N THR A 148 11.18 -0.26 14.85
CA THR A 148 11.00 0.86 13.92
C THR A 148 11.91 2.03 14.29
N GLN A 149 12.01 2.38 15.57
CA GLN A 149 12.91 3.44 16.04
C GLN A 149 14.38 3.12 15.71
N ALA A 150 14.81 1.87 15.95
CA ALA A 150 16.16 1.41 15.60
C ALA A 150 16.42 1.48 14.09
N ARG A 151 15.44 1.11 13.24
CA ARG A 151 15.54 1.26 11.78
C ARG A 151 15.69 2.73 11.38
N ILE A 152 14.93 3.64 11.99
CA ILE A 152 15.01 5.08 11.72
C ILE A 152 16.39 5.63 12.11
N VAL A 153 16.85 5.35 13.33
CA VAL A 153 18.18 5.79 13.82
C VAL A 153 19.29 5.26 12.92
N SER A 154 19.29 3.96 12.60
CA SER A 154 20.29 3.37 11.73
C SER A 154 20.29 3.99 10.32
N MET A 155 19.11 4.29 9.77
CA MET A 155 19.00 4.88 8.44
C MET A 155 19.46 6.34 8.41
N LEU A 156 19.11 7.13 9.42
CA LEU A 156 19.44 8.55 9.48
C LEU A 156 20.87 8.83 9.94
N ASP A 157 21.34 8.13 10.98
CA ASP A 157 22.65 8.40 11.58
C ASP A 157 23.76 7.61 10.89
N ASN A 158 23.51 6.34 10.56
CA ASN A 158 24.53 5.45 10.00
C ASN A 158 24.43 5.28 8.48
N GLY A 159 23.30 5.67 7.86
CA GLY A 159 23.04 5.45 6.44
C GLY A 159 22.85 3.98 6.05
N ILE A 160 22.68 3.08 7.03
CA ILE A 160 22.62 1.62 6.81
C ILE A 160 21.20 1.13 7.08
N THR A 161 20.69 0.30 6.17
CA THR A 161 19.42 -0.40 6.34
C THR A 161 19.55 -1.50 7.37
N LEU A 162 18.97 -1.28 8.55
CA LEU A 162 18.86 -2.30 9.60
C LEU A 162 17.78 -3.34 9.24
N ARG A 163 18.10 -4.62 9.38
CA ARG A 163 17.16 -5.74 9.28
C ARG A 163 17.05 -6.42 10.65
N ASN A 164 15.97 -6.12 11.35
CA ASN A 164 15.56 -6.64 12.66
C ASN A 164 14.13 -7.14 12.60
#